data_AF-A0A1H7YJZ0-F1
#
_entry.id   AF-A0A1H7YJZ0-F1
#
_cell.length_a   1.000
_cell.length_b   1.000
_cell.length_c   1.000
_cell.angle_alpha   90.00
_cell.angle_beta   90.00
_cell.angle_gamma   90.00
#
_symmetry.space_group_name_H-M   'P 1'
#
loop_
_entity.id
_entity.type
_entity.pdbx_description
1 polymer ?
#
loop_
_entity_poly.entity_id
_entity_poly.type
_entity_poly.pdbx_seq_one_letter_code
_entity_poly.pdbx_strand_id
1 'polypeptide(L)'
;MNKIYLDNAATTPLSEEVIDAMVETMKMNFGNPSSTHSFGQEAKILIENVRRQVADYLHVTPAEIIFTSCGTESNNMIIKSAVEHLGVQRIISSPLEHKCVSESILDMKNRKGVEVNYIRPNEKGDIDLAKLEQLLKVSDKKTLVSLMHANNEIGNITDIKKVAELCKANGAIFHSDTVQTMAHMELDFSDIQVDFASCSAHKFHGPKGIGFAFIRKSSGLKGIITGGPQERSLRAGTENVAGIVGLGKALELSLNNLQAYTDHMQEIKNYAVEKLARAVPGIKFNGRSSEKEGSLYTVLSALLPYKNPLIGLQLDMKGIAISQGSACSSGASKPSMVMMMVLSEEEMEHCTPLRISFSHLTTKKDIDALAEALQEISKDFVIENTNVEHR
;
A
#
# COMPACT_ATOMS: atom_id res chain seq x y z
N MET A 1 -8.57 2.28 -29.73
CA MET A 1 -8.52 1.13 -28.80
C MET A 1 -9.02 1.60 -27.45
N ASN A 2 -9.87 0.82 -26.79
CA ASN A 2 -10.23 1.09 -25.39
C ASN A 2 -8.99 0.86 -24.54
N LYS A 3 -8.65 1.83 -23.69
CA LYS A 3 -7.52 1.71 -22.75
C LYS A 3 -7.96 0.86 -21.56
N ILE A 4 -7.18 -0.15 -21.24
CA ILE A 4 -7.41 -1.08 -20.14
C ILE A 4 -6.47 -0.72 -18.99
N TYR A 5 -7.00 -0.57 -17.79
CA TYR A 5 -6.24 -0.16 -16.60
C TYR A 5 -6.16 -1.26 -15.55
N LEU A 6 -4.99 -1.89 -15.42
CA LEU A 6 -4.69 -2.99 -14.48
C LEU A 6 -3.52 -2.63 -13.55
N ASP A 7 -3.38 -1.34 -13.19
CA ASP A 7 -2.35 -0.83 -12.27
C ASP A 7 -2.96 -0.10 -11.05
N ASN A 8 -4.12 -0.56 -10.57
CA ASN A 8 -4.85 0.03 -9.44
C ASN A 8 -4.06 0.01 -8.11
N ALA A 9 -3.12 -0.93 -7.93
CA ALA A 9 -2.24 -0.96 -6.76
C ALA A 9 -1.22 0.20 -6.75
N ALA A 10 -0.96 0.85 -7.90
CA ALA A 10 -0.19 2.10 -7.98
C ALA A 10 -1.06 3.32 -7.64
N THR A 11 -2.21 3.46 -8.29
CA THR A 11 -3.23 4.46 -7.98
C THR A 11 -4.55 4.06 -8.61
N THR A 12 -5.66 4.55 -8.07
CA THR A 12 -6.99 4.35 -8.67
C THR A 12 -7.49 5.63 -9.33
N PRO A 13 -8.41 5.57 -10.31
CA PRO A 13 -9.20 6.73 -10.73
C PRO A 13 -10.07 7.21 -9.56
N LEU A 14 -10.37 8.51 -9.50
CA LEU A 14 -11.33 9.04 -8.55
C LEU A 14 -12.74 8.58 -8.95
N SER A 15 -13.60 8.29 -7.98
CA SER A 15 -15.03 8.12 -8.24
C SER A 15 -15.68 9.47 -8.59
N GLU A 16 -16.70 9.47 -9.45
CA GLU A 16 -17.41 10.70 -9.83
C GLU A 16 -18.03 11.39 -8.60
N GLU A 17 -18.61 10.61 -7.67
CA GLU A 17 -19.20 11.15 -6.44
C GLU A 17 -18.15 11.78 -5.51
N VAL A 18 -16.89 11.34 -5.60
CA VAL A 18 -15.76 11.96 -4.88
C VAL A 18 -15.40 13.29 -5.53
N ILE A 19 -15.35 13.34 -6.87
CA ILE A 19 -15.10 14.57 -7.64
C ILE A 19 -16.18 15.59 -7.31
N ASP A 20 -17.46 15.20 -7.34
CA ASP A 20 -18.58 16.09 -7.05
C ASP A 20 -18.50 16.66 -5.64
N ALA A 21 -18.25 15.83 -4.62
CA ALA A 21 -18.09 16.27 -3.24
C ALA A 21 -16.93 17.26 -3.07
N MET A 22 -15.82 17.02 -3.76
CA MET A 22 -14.66 17.92 -3.76
C MET A 22 -14.99 19.26 -4.45
N VAL A 23 -15.63 19.22 -5.62
CA VAL A 23 -16.00 20.42 -6.39
C VAL A 23 -17.00 21.27 -5.63
N GLU A 24 -18.01 20.65 -5.01
CA GLU A 24 -18.96 21.34 -4.15
C GLU A 24 -18.26 22.02 -2.98
N THR A 25 -17.36 21.30 -2.30
CA THR A 25 -16.56 21.86 -1.19
C THR A 25 -15.73 23.05 -1.65
N MET A 26 -15.09 22.98 -2.82
CA MET A 26 -14.29 24.10 -3.36
C MET A 26 -15.15 25.32 -3.70
N LYS A 27 -16.37 25.13 -4.19
CA LYS A 27 -17.30 26.21 -4.53
C LYS A 27 -17.88 26.88 -3.29
N MET A 28 -18.25 26.07 -2.29
CA MET A 28 -19.06 26.51 -1.16
C MET A 28 -18.23 26.84 0.09
N ASN A 29 -17.06 26.20 0.28
CA ASN A 29 -16.28 26.28 1.52
C ASN A 29 -14.80 26.62 1.25
N PHE A 30 -14.53 27.92 1.10
CA PHE A 30 -13.16 28.46 0.94
C PHE A 30 -12.56 28.99 2.27
N GLY A 31 -13.29 28.93 3.37
CA GLY A 31 -12.86 29.46 4.66
C GLY A 31 -11.66 28.71 5.25
N ASN A 32 -10.80 29.43 5.99
CA ASN A 32 -9.70 28.82 6.72
C ASN A 32 -10.25 28.18 8.03
N PRO A 33 -10.06 26.86 8.28
CA PRO A 33 -10.55 26.18 9.48
C PRO A 33 -10.01 26.76 10.81
N SER A 34 -8.89 27.49 10.75
CA SER A 34 -8.30 28.19 11.90
C SER A 34 -8.99 29.52 12.23
N SER A 35 -9.84 30.04 11.35
CA SER A 35 -10.58 31.29 11.58
C SER A 35 -11.78 31.10 12.51
N THR A 36 -12.06 32.11 13.33
CA THR A 36 -13.18 32.09 14.30
C THR A 36 -14.53 32.51 13.70
N HIS A 37 -14.56 33.10 12.50
CA HIS A 37 -15.79 33.50 11.82
C HIS A 37 -16.53 32.31 11.18
N SER A 38 -17.79 32.49 10.79
CA SER A 38 -18.66 31.43 10.23
C SER A 38 -18.00 30.60 9.13
N PHE A 39 -17.40 31.24 8.12
CA PHE A 39 -16.73 30.52 7.02
C PHE A 39 -15.61 29.56 7.50
N GLY A 40 -14.88 29.93 8.57
CA GLY A 40 -13.84 29.07 9.14
C GLY A 40 -14.43 27.94 9.98
N GLN A 41 -15.48 28.24 10.75
CA GLN A 41 -16.21 27.22 11.52
C GLN A 41 -16.87 26.17 10.62
N GLU A 42 -17.47 26.58 9.50
CA GLU A 42 -18.06 25.68 8.50
C GLU A 42 -17.00 24.74 7.90
N ALA A 43 -15.84 25.28 7.48
CA ALA A 43 -14.72 24.48 6.98
C ALA A 43 -14.19 23.48 8.04
N LYS A 44 -14.11 23.92 9.31
CA LYS A 44 -13.71 23.06 10.42
C LYS A 44 -14.71 21.92 10.68
N ILE A 45 -16.01 22.18 10.56
CA ILE A 45 -17.05 21.15 10.70
C ILE A 45 -16.87 20.04 9.66
N LEU A 46 -16.55 20.39 8.40
CA LEU A 46 -16.29 19.40 7.34
C LEU A 46 -15.12 18.47 7.70
N ILE A 47 -14.01 19.04 8.17
CA ILE A 47 -12.84 18.27 8.60
C ILE A 47 -13.19 17.32 9.74
N GLU A 48 -13.86 17.81 10.78
CA GLU A 48 -14.18 17.00 11.96
C GLU A 48 -15.24 15.91 11.68
N ASN A 49 -16.12 16.13 10.70
CA ASN A 49 -17.05 15.09 10.24
C ASN A 49 -16.32 13.93 9.56
N VAL A 50 -15.38 14.23 8.64
CA VAL A 50 -14.55 13.18 8.03
C VAL A 50 -13.67 12.49 9.09
N ARG A 51 -13.10 13.26 10.02
CA ARG A 51 -12.30 12.71 11.11
C ARG A 51 -13.10 11.72 11.97
N ARG A 52 -14.35 12.05 12.27
CA ARG A 52 -15.29 11.15 12.97
C ARG A 52 -15.56 9.89 12.16
N GLN A 53 -15.87 10.03 10.88
CA GLN A 53 -16.11 8.89 9.99
C GLN A 53 -14.93 7.92 9.94
N VAL A 54 -13.70 8.43 9.80
CA VAL A 54 -12.48 7.60 9.81
C VAL A 54 -12.32 6.91 11.16
N ALA A 55 -12.55 7.63 12.27
CA ALA A 55 -12.42 7.09 13.61
C ALA A 55 -13.46 6.00 13.91
N ASP A 56 -14.72 6.19 13.48
CA ASP A 56 -15.81 5.24 13.65
C ASP A 56 -15.50 3.94 12.89
N TYR A 57 -15.04 4.03 11.63
CA TYR A 57 -14.60 2.86 10.86
C TYR A 57 -13.47 2.07 11.56
N LEU A 58 -12.49 2.79 12.10
CA LEU A 58 -11.33 2.18 12.77
C LEU A 58 -11.60 1.80 14.24
N HIS A 59 -12.79 2.09 14.78
CA HIS A 59 -13.16 1.88 16.18
C HIS A 59 -12.22 2.60 17.17
N VAL A 60 -11.79 3.80 16.81
CA VAL A 60 -10.90 4.64 17.63
C VAL A 60 -11.52 6.00 17.84
N THR A 61 -10.80 6.91 18.51
CA THR A 61 -11.33 8.25 18.74
C THR A 61 -10.86 9.23 17.67
N PRO A 62 -11.66 10.27 17.33
CA PRO A 62 -11.25 11.27 16.33
C PRO A 62 -9.91 11.96 16.65
N ALA A 63 -9.54 12.04 17.93
CA ALA A 63 -8.27 12.65 18.35
C ALA A 63 -7.02 11.89 17.87
N GLU A 64 -7.17 10.64 17.45
CA GLU A 64 -6.09 9.76 17.00
C GLU A 64 -5.88 9.79 15.49
N ILE A 65 -6.75 10.49 14.75
CA ILE A 65 -6.65 10.63 13.30
C ILE A 65 -5.98 11.96 12.97
N ILE A 66 -4.86 11.92 12.25
CA ILE A 66 -4.06 13.08 11.84
C ILE A 66 -3.99 13.10 10.32
N PHE A 67 -4.56 14.12 9.68
CA PHE A 67 -4.52 14.24 8.23
C PHE A 67 -3.13 14.63 7.75
N THR A 68 -2.68 13.99 6.67
CA THR A 68 -1.38 14.20 6.03
C THR A 68 -1.56 14.33 4.52
N SER A 69 -0.52 14.67 3.76
CA SER A 69 -0.62 14.73 2.29
C SER A 69 -0.66 13.36 1.61
N CYS A 70 -0.19 12.29 2.26
CA CYS A 70 -0.15 10.93 1.69
C CYS A 70 0.37 9.90 2.69
N GLY A 71 0.31 8.62 2.32
CA GLY A 71 0.94 7.53 3.09
C GLY A 71 2.45 7.72 3.29
N THR A 72 3.16 8.32 2.32
CA THR A 72 4.59 8.62 2.45
C THR A 72 4.89 9.62 3.58
N GLU A 73 4.10 10.70 3.69
CA GLU A 73 4.22 11.66 4.80
C GLU A 73 3.92 10.99 6.13
N SER A 74 2.86 10.17 6.20
CA SER A 74 2.48 9.43 7.41
C SER A 74 3.60 8.51 7.90
N ASN A 75 4.11 7.63 7.01
CA ASN A 75 5.21 6.72 7.33
C ASN A 75 6.48 7.46 7.76
N ASN A 76 6.84 8.54 7.05
CA ASN A 76 8.02 9.36 7.40
C ASN A 76 7.86 10.00 8.77
N MET A 77 6.70 10.62 9.03
CA MET A 77 6.41 11.27 10.31
C MET A 77 6.50 10.26 11.45
N ILE A 78 5.85 9.10 11.31
CA ILE A 78 5.81 8.08 12.36
C ILE A 78 7.22 7.55 12.66
N ILE A 79 7.95 7.08 11.65
CA ILE A 79 9.25 6.42 11.83
C ILE A 79 10.29 7.40 12.38
N LYS A 80 10.36 8.62 11.81
CA LYS A 80 11.33 9.62 12.24
C LYS A 80 11.03 10.09 13.65
N SER A 81 9.77 10.38 13.96
CA SER A 81 9.35 10.82 15.29
C SER A 81 9.51 9.74 16.36
N ALA A 82 9.30 8.46 16.02
CA ALA A 82 9.57 7.35 16.92
C ALA A 82 11.05 7.33 17.37
N VAL A 83 11.98 7.54 16.44
CA VAL A 83 13.41 7.61 16.77
C VAL A 83 13.75 8.90 17.51
N GLU A 84 13.36 10.06 16.97
CA GLU A 84 13.81 11.37 17.47
C GLU A 84 13.12 11.83 18.75
N HIS A 85 11.86 11.42 18.98
CA HIS A 85 11.04 11.93 20.07
C HIS A 85 10.59 10.85 21.05
N LEU A 86 10.35 9.63 20.57
CA LEU A 86 10.07 8.51 21.47
C LEU A 86 11.35 7.85 21.98
N GLY A 87 12.51 8.14 21.42
CA GLY A 87 13.79 7.56 21.83
C GLY A 87 13.92 6.08 21.45
N VAL A 88 13.30 5.67 20.34
CA VAL A 88 13.50 4.32 19.77
C VAL A 88 14.97 4.14 19.39
N GLN A 89 15.55 3.04 19.86
CA GLN A 89 16.96 2.68 19.66
C GLN A 89 17.14 1.50 18.70
N ARG A 90 16.06 0.75 18.43
CA ARG A 90 16.05 -0.41 17.55
C ARG A 90 14.77 -0.43 16.71
N ILE A 91 14.90 -0.75 15.42
CA ILE A 91 13.77 -0.97 14.51
C ILE A 91 13.82 -2.39 14.00
N ILE A 92 12.71 -3.12 14.13
CA ILE A 92 12.51 -4.42 13.48
C ILE A 92 11.55 -4.21 12.31
N SER A 93 11.94 -4.63 11.11
CA SER A 93 11.13 -4.43 9.89
C SER A 93 11.37 -5.54 8.88
N SER A 94 10.89 -5.39 7.64
CA SER A 94 11.05 -6.36 6.56
C SER A 94 11.66 -5.71 5.31
N PRO A 95 12.43 -6.45 4.49
CA PRO A 95 12.80 -6.00 3.15
C PRO A 95 11.60 -5.86 2.20
N LEU A 96 10.42 -6.36 2.60
CA LEU A 96 9.19 -6.24 1.83
C LEU A 96 8.52 -4.87 1.92
N GLU A 97 8.96 -4.01 2.85
CA GLU A 97 8.42 -2.66 3.10
C GLU A 97 8.36 -1.79 1.84
N HIS A 98 7.35 -0.90 1.79
CA HIS A 98 7.31 0.11 0.73
C HIS A 98 8.52 1.05 0.86
N LYS A 99 8.99 1.60 -0.27
CA LYS A 99 10.21 2.41 -0.33
C LYS A 99 10.21 3.58 0.67
N CYS A 100 9.05 4.20 0.93
CA CYS A 100 8.97 5.29 1.90
C CYS A 100 9.20 4.85 3.35
N VAL A 101 8.91 3.59 3.70
CA VAL A 101 9.24 3.00 5.01
C VAL A 101 10.71 2.60 5.03
N SER A 102 11.18 1.83 4.04
CA SER A 102 12.55 1.32 4.01
C SER A 102 13.59 2.46 3.99
N GLU A 103 13.34 3.52 3.21
CA GLU A 103 14.23 4.69 3.17
C GLU A 103 14.15 5.53 4.45
N SER A 104 12.99 5.62 5.10
CA SER A 104 12.88 6.31 6.40
C SER A 104 13.66 5.59 7.49
N ILE A 105 13.61 4.25 7.51
CA ILE A 105 14.40 3.43 8.43
C ILE A 105 15.89 3.58 8.14
N LEU A 106 16.30 3.55 6.86
CA LEU A 106 17.68 3.74 6.46
C LEU A 106 18.21 5.14 6.82
N ASP A 107 17.41 6.18 6.61
CA ASP A 107 17.74 7.56 7.01
C ASP A 107 17.99 7.64 8.53
N MET A 108 17.10 7.04 9.34
CA MET A 108 17.28 7.01 10.80
C MET A 108 18.48 6.17 11.24
N LYS A 109 18.77 5.06 10.57
CA LYS A 109 19.99 4.28 10.82
C LYS A 109 21.24 5.12 10.58
N ASN A 110 21.29 5.80 9.44
CA ASN A 110 22.47 6.55 9.02
C ASN A 110 22.67 7.83 9.86
N ARG A 111 21.59 8.54 10.20
CA ARG A 111 21.67 9.84 10.89
C ARG A 111 21.64 9.75 12.41
N LYS A 112 20.98 8.73 12.97
CA LYS A 112 20.77 8.58 14.42
C LYS A 112 21.42 7.33 15.00
N GLY A 113 21.95 6.44 14.15
CA GLY A 113 22.59 5.21 14.61
C GLY A 113 21.61 4.19 15.20
N VAL A 114 20.32 4.27 14.85
CA VAL A 114 19.32 3.29 15.32
C VAL A 114 19.69 1.91 14.79
N GLU A 115 19.62 0.89 15.65
CA GLU A 115 19.81 -0.50 15.21
C GLU A 115 18.65 -0.90 14.30
N VAL A 116 18.94 -1.67 13.24
CA VAL A 116 17.89 -2.17 12.34
C VAL A 116 18.08 -3.66 12.13
N ASN A 117 17.04 -4.44 12.44
CA ASN A 117 16.96 -5.87 12.15
C ASN A 117 15.85 -6.13 11.14
N TYR A 118 16.17 -6.83 10.06
CA TYR A 118 15.21 -7.21 9.04
C TYR A 118 14.78 -8.67 9.20
N ILE A 119 13.48 -8.92 9.25
CA ILE A 119 12.88 -10.25 9.14
C ILE A 119 12.77 -10.56 7.66
N ARG A 120 13.61 -11.47 7.19
CA ARG A 120 13.53 -11.98 5.82
C ARG A 120 12.27 -12.83 5.68
N PRO A 121 11.48 -12.64 4.61
CA PRO A 121 10.34 -13.50 4.35
C PRO A 121 10.80 -14.90 3.92
N ASN A 122 9.89 -15.86 3.94
CA ASN A 122 10.08 -17.14 3.26
C ASN A 122 9.90 -17.00 1.72
N GLU A 123 10.06 -18.11 0.99
CA GLU A 123 9.89 -18.15 -0.48
C GLU A 123 8.51 -17.70 -0.96
N LYS A 124 7.48 -17.81 -0.11
CA LYS A 124 6.13 -17.32 -0.39
C LYS A 124 5.91 -15.86 0.00
N GLY A 125 6.90 -15.15 0.56
CA GLY A 125 6.73 -13.78 1.02
C GLY A 125 6.12 -13.64 2.42
N ASP A 126 5.93 -14.74 3.17
CA ASP A 126 5.37 -14.68 4.53
C ASP A 126 6.44 -14.26 5.55
N ILE A 127 6.05 -13.41 6.50
CA ILE A 127 6.91 -12.96 7.61
C ILE A 127 6.93 -14.00 8.73
N ASP A 128 8.12 -14.41 9.15
CA ASP A 128 8.28 -15.32 10.29
C ASP A 128 8.04 -14.60 11.63
N LEU A 129 6.85 -14.81 12.20
CA LEU A 129 6.47 -14.24 13.50
C LEU A 129 7.17 -14.91 14.69
N ALA A 130 7.66 -16.15 14.55
CA ALA A 130 8.49 -16.75 15.59
C ALA A 130 9.86 -16.05 15.63
N LYS A 131 10.39 -15.66 14.48
CA LYS A 131 11.61 -14.83 14.42
C LYS A 131 11.40 -13.44 14.99
N LEU A 132 10.24 -12.82 14.73
CA LEU A 132 9.87 -11.55 15.39
C LEU A 132 9.90 -11.69 16.91
N GLU A 133 9.25 -12.72 17.45
CA GLU A 133 9.21 -12.96 18.90
C GLU A 133 10.62 -13.17 19.49
N GLN A 134 11.48 -13.94 18.81
CA GLN A 134 12.88 -14.11 19.21
C GLN A 134 13.62 -12.78 19.24
N LEU A 135 13.50 -11.96 18.18
CA LEU A 135 14.17 -10.66 18.10
C LEU A 135 13.68 -9.70 19.19
N LEU A 136 12.39 -9.73 19.51
CA LEU A 136 11.84 -8.93 20.61
C LEU A 136 12.45 -9.32 21.97
N LYS A 137 12.58 -10.62 22.24
CA LYS A 137 13.07 -11.16 23.52
C LYS A 137 14.58 -10.97 23.79
N VAL A 138 15.40 -10.83 22.74
CA VAL A 138 16.87 -10.78 22.90
C VAL A 138 17.44 -9.40 23.23
N SER A 139 16.60 -8.37 23.38
CA SER A 139 17.09 -7.03 23.72
C SER A 139 16.04 -6.18 24.44
N ASP A 140 16.49 -5.44 25.45
CA ASP A 140 15.68 -4.48 26.20
C ASP A 140 15.66 -3.08 25.56
N LYS A 141 16.26 -2.89 24.38
CA LYS A 141 16.24 -1.60 23.67
C LYS A 141 14.80 -1.20 23.35
N LYS A 142 14.50 0.10 23.49
CA LYS A 142 13.20 0.64 23.06
C LYS A 142 13.03 0.40 21.55
N THR A 143 12.07 -0.44 21.20
CA THR A 143 11.95 -1.02 19.86
C THR A 143 10.69 -0.52 19.16
N LEU A 144 10.83 -0.15 17.88
CA LEU A 144 9.72 -0.01 16.94
C LEU A 144 9.68 -1.23 16.03
N VAL A 145 8.54 -1.91 15.95
CA VAL A 145 8.26 -2.87 14.89
C VAL A 145 7.50 -2.13 13.79
N SER A 146 7.99 -2.19 12.56
CA SER A 146 7.33 -1.59 11.39
C SER A 146 7.14 -2.67 10.32
N LEU A 147 5.93 -3.18 10.20
CA LEU A 147 5.54 -4.21 9.23
C LEU A 147 4.26 -3.80 8.52
N MET A 148 4.30 -3.69 7.20
CA MET A 148 3.12 -3.41 6.39
C MET A 148 2.03 -4.48 6.57
N HIS A 149 0.78 -4.05 6.47
CA HIS A 149 -0.36 -4.95 6.61
C HIS A 149 -0.51 -5.85 5.37
N ALA A 150 -0.32 -5.32 4.17
CA ALA A 150 -0.31 -6.13 2.96
C ALA A 150 0.62 -5.60 1.88
N ASN A 151 1.25 -6.53 1.16
CA ASN A 151 2.25 -6.20 0.15
C ASN A 151 1.66 -5.75 -1.18
N ASN A 152 2.10 -4.59 -1.63
CA ASN A 152 1.65 -3.96 -2.87
C ASN A 152 2.21 -4.58 -4.16
N GLU A 153 3.05 -5.61 -4.09
CA GLU A 153 3.63 -6.31 -5.25
C GLU A 153 3.20 -7.78 -5.34
N ILE A 154 3.17 -8.50 -4.21
CA ILE A 154 2.80 -9.93 -4.14
C ILE A 154 1.48 -10.20 -3.41
N GLY A 155 0.82 -9.16 -2.89
CA GLY A 155 -0.50 -9.27 -2.27
C GLY A 155 -0.52 -9.95 -0.90
N ASN A 156 0.59 -10.53 -0.41
CA ASN A 156 0.65 -11.20 0.90
C ASN A 156 0.14 -10.28 2.03
N ILE A 157 -0.68 -10.85 2.91
CA ILE A 157 -1.24 -10.18 4.09
C ILE A 157 -0.49 -10.64 5.34
N THR A 158 0.01 -9.69 6.14
CA THR A 158 0.63 -9.93 7.44
C THR A 158 -0.43 -9.96 8.53
N ASP A 159 -0.38 -10.92 9.45
CA ASP A 159 -1.25 -10.95 10.63
C ASP A 159 -0.84 -9.85 11.64
N ILE A 160 -1.32 -8.63 11.40
CA ILE A 160 -0.98 -7.45 12.22
C ILE A 160 -1.56 -7.53 13.63
N LYS A 161 -2.61 -8.34 13.86
CA LYS A 161 -3.16 -8.57 15.20
C LYS A 161 -2.17 -9.35 16.05
N LYS A 162 -1.66 -10.47 15.52
CA LYS A 162 -0.63 -11.26 16.19
C LYS A 162 0.68 -10.49 16.34
N VAL A 163 1.06 -9.67 15.38
CA VAL A 163 2.21 -8.76 15.52
C VAL A 163 2.00 -7.78 16.68
N ALA A 164 0.82 -7.15 16.77
CA ALA A 164 0.49 -6.24 17.86
C ALA A 164 0.54 -6.92 19.24
N GLU A 165 0.00 -8.15 19.35
CA GLU A 165 0.08 -8.96 20.57
C GLU A 165 1.52 -9.24 20.99
N LEU A 166 2.38 -9.64 20.04
CA LEU A 166 3.80 -9.86 20.29
C LEU A 166 4.51 -8.57 20.72
N CYS A 167 4.22 -7.44 20.06
CA CYS A 167 4.82 -6.15 20.42
C CYS A 167 4.43 -5.74 21.84
N LYS A 168 3.14 -5.83 22.17
CA LYS A 168 2.62 -5.50 23.50
C LYS A 168 3.22 -6.39 24.59
N ALA A 169 3.30 -7.69 24.35
CA ALA A 169 3.90 -8.64 25.30
C ALA A 169 5.38 -8.35 25.61
N ASN A 170 6.07 -7.64 24.72
CA ASN A 170 7.50 -7.31 24.85
C ASN A 170 7.76 -5.79 24.98
N GLY A 171 6.74 -4.98 25.25
CA GLY A 171 6.89 -3.52 25.42
C GLY A 171 7.42 -2.77 24.20
N ALA A 172 7.26 -3.34 23.00
CA ALA A 172 7.63 -2.70 21.74
C ALA A 172 6.47 -1.88 21.17
N ILE A 173 6.81 -0.83 20.43
CA ILE A 173 5.86 0.02 19.72
C ILE A 173 5.60 -0.59 18.34
N PHE A 174 4.36 -0.58 17.87
CA PHE A 174 4.00 -1.16 16.57
C PHE A 174 3.44 -0.14 15.58
N HIS A 175 4.09 -0.05 14.42
CA HIS A 175 3.62 0.66 13.24
C HIS A 175 3.26 -0.32 12.12
N SER A 176 2.12 -0.10 11.45
CA SER A 176 1.77 -0.83 10.23
C SER A 176 1.39 0.10 9.08
N ASP A 177 2.05 -0.09 7.93
CA ASP A 177 1.58 0.53 6.69
C ASP A 177 0.33 -0.20 6.18
N THR A 178 -0.82 0.46 6.31
CA THR A 178 -2.15 -0.06 5.91
C THR A 178 -2.61 0.50 4.56
N VAL A 179 -1.75 1.14 3.77
CA VAL A 179 -2.13 1.84 2.54
C VAL A 179 -2.83 0.92 1.52
N GLN A 180 -2.49 -0.38 1.47
CA GLN A 180 -3.12 -1.35 0.58
C GLN A 180 -4.37 -2.04 1.15
N THR A 181 -4.68 -1.86 2.43
CA THR A 181 -5.77 -2.55 3.12
C THR A 181 -6.84 -1.60 3.64
N MET A 182 -6.51 -0.33 3.85
CA MET A 182 -7.45 0.70 4.25
C MET A 182 -8.60 0.80 3.23
N ALA A 183 -9.83 0.75 3.73
CA ALA A 183 -11.05 0.72 2.92
C ALA A 183 -11.23 -0.52 2.01
N HIS A 184 -10.33 -1.50 2.12
CA HIS A 184 -10.41 -2.79 1.43
C HIS A 184 -10.70 -3.97 2.37
N MET A 185 -10.55 -3.77 3.68
CA MET A 185 -10.74 -4.78 4.72
C MET A 185 -11.37 -4.12 5.95
N GLU A 186 -12.01 -4.92 6.81
CA GLU A 186 -12.41 -4.43 8.14
C GLU A 186 -11.16 -4.26 9.01
N LEU A 187 -11.00 -3.08 9.60
CA LEU A 187 -9.87 -2.74 10.45
C LEU A 187 -10.42 -2.17 11.77
N ASP A 188 -10.29 -2.93 12.84
CA ASP A 188 -10.63 -2.48 14.19
C ASP A 188 -9.34 -2.28 14.98
N PHE A 189 -8.94 -1.02 15.21
CA PHE A 189 -7.72 -0.70 15.97
C PHE A 189 -7.94 -0.66 17.49
N SER A 190 -9.17 -0.91 17.96
CA SER A 190 -9.44 -1.24 19.35
C SER A 190 -9.04 -2.70 19.65
N ASP A 191 -9.28 -3.60 18.71
CA ASP A 191 -8.90 -5.02 18.77
C ASP A 191 -7.46 -5.26 18.29
N ILE A 192 -7.11 -4.75 17.10
CA ILE A 192 -5.75 -4.79 16.55
C ILE A 192 -4.97 -3.64 17.20
N GLN A 193 -4.32 -3.93 18.33
CA GLN A 193 -3.67 -2.92 19.19
C GLN A 193 -2.37 -2.34 18.58
N VAL A 194 -2.44 -1.81 17.36
CA VAL A 194 -1.37 -1.06 16.69
C VAL A 194 -1.18 0.30 17.37
N ASP A 195 0.04 0.83 17.43
CA ASP A 195 0.27 2.18 17.93
C ASP A 195 0.11 3.22 16.82
N PHE A 196 0.55 2.87 15.60
CA PHE A 196 0.53 3.75 14.45
C PHE A 196 0.10 3.02 13.17
N ALA A 197 -0.66 3.69 12.32
CA ALA A 197 -0.97 3.19 10.98
C ALA A 197 -1.03 4.30 9.93
N SER A 198 -0.78 3.96 8.67
CA SER A 198 -0.70 4.91 7.54
C SER A 198 -1.75 4.63 6.46
N CYS A 199 -2.30 5.71 5.89
CA CYS A 199 -3.32 5.67 4.84
C CYS A 199 -3.01 6.67 3.71
N SER A 200 -3.46 6.35 2.48
CA SER A 200 -3.38 7.22 1.30
C SER A 200 -4.66 7.08 0.46
N ALA A 201 -5.40 8.17 0.24
CA ALA A 201 -6.75 8.09 -0.33
C ALA A 201 -6.82 7.57 -1.76
N HIS A 202 -5.80 7.88 -2.58
CA HIS A 202 -5.72 7.48 -3.98
C HIS A 202 -5.52 5.97 -4.22
N LYS A 203 -5.56 5.14 -3.16
CA LYS A 203 -5.58 3.67 -3.26
C LYS A 203 -6.98 3.10 -3.25
N PHE A 204 -7.98 3.87 -2.82
CA PHE A 204 -9.37 3.46 -2.72
C PHE A 204 -10.30 4.50 -3.36
N HIS A 205 -9.94 4.96 -4.56
CA HIS A 205 -10.72 5.90 -5.38
C HIS A 205 -10.90 7.32 -4.80
N GLY A 206 -10.09 7.68 -3.82
CA GLY A 206 -9.99 9.05 -3.31
C GLY A 206 -8.97 9.92 -4.06
N PRO A 207 -8.89 11.22 -3.73
CA PRO A 207 -7.95 12.13 -4.36
C PRO A 207 -6.49 11.82 -3.99
N LYS A 208 -5.58 12.14 -4.93
CA LYS A 208 -4.15 12.23 -4.63
C LYS A 208 -3.87 13.46 -3.76
N GLY A 209 -2.77 13.43 -3.00
CA GLY A 209 -2.37 14.56 -2.16
C GLY A 209 -3.15 14.69 -0.84
N ILE A 210 -3.82 13.61 -0.42
CA ILE A 210 -4.36 13.48 0.93
C ILE A 210 -4.21 12.03 1.45
N GLY A 211 -3.95 11.91 2.75
CA GLY A 211 -3.97 10.68 3.52
C GLY A 211 -4.21 10.99 4.99
N PHE A 212 -4.03 9.99 5.84
CA PHE A 212 -4.01 10.20 7.29
C PHE A 212 -3.07 9.21 7.97
N ALA A 213 -2.57 9.60 9.13
CA ALA A 213 -1.93 8.73 10.10
C ALA A 213 -2.91 8.47 11.25
N PHE A 214 -3.06 7.20 11.63
CA PHE A 214 -3.58 6.84 12.94
C PHE A 214 -2.42 6.89 13.94
N ILE A 215 -2.63 7.59 15.05
CA ILE A 215 -1.65 7.76 16.13
C ILE A 215 -2.35 7.55 17.46
N ARG A 216 -2.04 6.44 18.13
CA ARG A 216 -2.61 6.10 19.43
C ARG A 216 -2.40 7.24 20.42
N LYS A 217 -3.44 7.54 21.20
CA LYS A 217 -3.41 8.58 22.23
C LYS A 217 -2.22 8.42 23.17
N SER A 218 -1.70 9.56 23.62
CA SER A 218 -0.63 9.62 24.60
C SER A 218 0.67 8.88 24.18
N SER A 219 0.86 8.65 22.87
CA SER A 219 2.10 8.06 22.34
C SER A 219 3.34 8.92 22.57
N GLY A 220 3.16 10.24 22.73
CA GLY A 220 4.26 11.21 22.84
C GLY A 220 4.90 11.58 21.51
N LEU A 221 4.32 11.12 20.39
CA LEU A 221 4.80 11.40 19.04
C LEU A 221 4.72 12.92 18.77
N LYS A 222 5.68 13.46 18.01
CA LYS A 222 5.67 14.85 17.55
C LYS A 222 5.73 14.95 16.02
N GLY A 223 5.16 16.03 15.48
CA GLY A 223 5.18 16.29 14.04
C GLY A 223 6.57 16.58 13.49
N ILE A 224 6.78 16.24 12.21
CA ILE A 224 8.01 16.60 11.47
C ILE A 224 7.87 17.92 10.70
N ILE A 225 6.64 18.33 10.38
CA ILE A 225 6.33 19.63 9.77
C ILE A 225 6.03 20.62 10.90
N THR A 226 6.89 21.62 11.06
CA THR A 226 6.78 22.64 12.10
C THR A 226 5.98 23.85 11.63
N GLY A 227 5.24 24.47 12.55
CA GLY A 227 4.40 25.63 12.25
C GLY A 227 3.28 25.81 13.28
N GLY A 228 2.08 26.16 12.80
CA GLY A 228 0.91 26.35 13.65
C GLY A 228 0.37 25.05 14.29
N PRO A 229 -0.65 25.17 15.16
CA PRO A 229 -1.17 24.04 15.94
C PRO A 229 -2.15 23.14 15.15
N GLN A 230 -2.18 23.23 13.82
CA GLN A 230 -3.03 22.38 12.99
C GLN A 230 -2.74 20.90 13.26
N GLU A 231 -3.79 20.07 13.08
CA GLU A 231 -3.71 18.64 13.30
C GLU A 231 -3.05 18.30 14.66
N ARG A 232 -3.45 19.01 15.72
CA ARG A 232 -2.99 18.80 17.10
C ARG A 232 -1.48 18.99 17.27
N SER A 233 -0.90 19.93 16.52
CA SER A 233 0.55 20.21 16.46
C SER A 233 1.40 19.03 15.96
N LEU A 234 0.77 18.02 15.35
CA LEU A 234 1.46 16.88 14.73
C LEU A 234 1.71 17.11 13.24
N ARG A 235 0.94 18.00 12.60
CA ARG A 235 1.09 18.30 11.17
C ARG A 235 0.66 19.73 10.90
N ALA A 236 1.61 20.66 10.93
CA ALA A 236 1.33 22.07 10.67
C ALA A 236 0.95 22.35 9.20
N GLY A 237 0.29 23.49 8.99
CA GLY A 237 -0.12 23.98 7.67
C GLY A 237 -1.63 23.92 7.48
N THR A 238 -2.17 24.90 6.76
CA THR A 238 -3.61 24.99 6.47
C THR A 238 -4.13 23.68 5.87
N GLU A 239 -5.24 23.20 6.41
CA GLU A 239 -5.80 21.90 6.08
C GLU A 239 -6.37 21.88 4.65
N ASN A 240 -6.13 20.78 3.92
CA ASN A 240 -6.70 20.56 2.59
C ASN A 240 -8.16 20.13 2.71
N VAL A 241 -9.07 21.07 3.00
CA VAL A 241 -10.50 20.80 3.27
C VAL A 241 -11.14 19.96 2.17
N ALA A 242 -10.99 20.36 0.90
CA ALA A 242 -11.56 19.63 -0.23
C ALA A 242 -10.97 18.22 -0.37
N GLY A 243 -9.66 18.05 -0.19
CA GLY A 243 -9.03 16.73 -0.19
C GLY A 243 -9.52 15.84 0.96
N ILE A 244 -9.69 16.40 2.16
CA ILE A 244 -10.21 15.69 3.33
C ILE A 244 -11.65 15.22 3.07
N VAL A 245 -12.52 16.09 2.54
CA VAL A 245 -13.89 15.70 2.15
C VAL A 245 -13.88 14.60 1.10
N GLY A 246 -13.03 14.72 0.07
CA GLY A 246 -12.87 13.67 -0.94
C GLY A 246 -12.39 12.33 -0.37
N LEU A 247 -11.46 12.35 0.60
CA LEU A 247 -11.04 11.15 1.33
C LEU A 247 -12.21 10.51 2.08
N GLY A 248 -12.99 11.31 2.82
CA GLY A 248 -14.16 10.84 3.54
C GLY A 248 -15.20 10.21 2.61
N LYS A 249 -15.48 10.85 1.47
CA LYS A 249 -16.43 10.30 0.49
C LYS A 249 -15.93 9.01 -0.14
N ALA A 250 -14.64 8.92 -0.47
CA ALA A 250 -14.06 7.70 -1.02
C ALA A 250 -14.11 6.54 0.00
N LEU A 251 -13.82 6.83 1.26
CA LEU A 251 -13.95 5.86 2.34
C LEU A 251 -15.40 5.38 2.50
N GLU A 252 -16.37 6.30 2.51
CA GLU A 252 -17.81 5.99 2.58
C GLU A 252 -18.24 5.02 1.48
N LEU A 253 -17.91 5.34 0.22
CA LEU A 253 -18.27 4.52 -0.94
C LEU A 253 -17.63 3.14 -0.89
N SER A 254 -16.36 3.08 -0.47
CA SER A 254 -15.63 1.82 -0.38
C SER A 254 -16.20 0.91 0.69
N LEU A 255 -16.55 1.46 1.86
CA LEU A 255 -17.13 0.69 2.97
C LEU A 255 -18.56 0.24 2.70
N ASN A 256 -19.40 1.10 2.13
CA ASN A 256 -20.78 0.76 1.77
C ASN A 256 -20.86 -0.38 0.74
N ASN A 257 -19.83 -0.53 -0.09
CA ASN A 257 -19.77 -1.55 -1.15
C ASN A 257 -18.71 -2.63 -0.89
N LEU A 258 -18.14 -2.69 0.31
CA LEU A 258 -16.96 -3.50 0.61
C LEU A 258 -17.12 -4.96 0.16
N GLN A 259 -18.19 -5.62 0.59
CA GLN A 259 -18.45 -7.02 0.25
C GLN A 259 -18.62 -7.22 -1.27
N ALA A 260 -19.41 -6.37 -1.93
CA ALA A 260 -19.65 -6.47 -3.37
C ALA A 260 -18.36 -6.25 -4.18
N TYR A 261 -17.53 -5.30 -3.76
CA TYR A 261 -16.23 -5.02 -4.37
C TYR A 261 -15.26 -6.18 -4.18
N THR A 262 -15.18 -6.73 -2.96
CA THR A 262 -14.37 -7.92 -2.66
C THR A 262 -14.78 -9.11 -3.51
N ASP A 263 -16.07 -9.43 -3.58
CA ASP A 263 -16.57 -10.59 -4.33
C ASP A 263 -16.28 -10.45 -5.83
N HIS A 264 -16.57 -9.29 -6.41
CA HIS A 264 -16.29 -9.00 -7.82
C HIS A 264 -14.80 -9.09 -8.14
N MET A 265 -13.94 -8.42 -7.36
CA MET A 265 -12.50 -8.43 -7.63
C MET A 265 -11.89 -9.80 -7.38
N GLN A 266 -12.39 -10.58 -6.42
CA GLN A 266 -11.95 -11.95 -6.21
C GLN A 266 -12.35 -12.85 -7.39
N GLU A 267 -13.55 -12.67 -7.95
CA GLU A 267 -13.98 -13.37 -9.17
C GLU A 267 -13.06 -13.02 -10.36
N ILE A 268 -12.78 -11.73 -10.56
CA ILE A 268 -11.86 -11.25 -11.61
C ILE A 268 -10.45 -11.82 -11.42
N LYS A 269 -9.93 -11.83 -10.18
CA LYS A 269 -8.62 -12.38 -9.84
C LYS A 269 -8.54 -13.88 -10.17
N ASN A 270 -9.55 -14.66 -9.76
CA ASN A 270 -9.63 -16.10 -10.07
C ASN A 270 -9.68 -16.33 -11.60
N TYR A 271 -10.51 -15.54 -12.29
CA TYR A 271 -10.60 -15.60 -13.75
C TYR A 271 -9.27 -15.27 -14.42
N ALA A 272 -8.54 -14.26 -13.93
CA ALA A 272 -7.22 -13.90 -14.42
C ALA A 272 -6.19 -15.01 -14.21
N VAL A 273 -6.15 -15.64 -13.03
CA VAL A 273 -5.27 -16.78 -12.77
C VAL A 273 -5.49 -17.89 -13.80
N GLU A 274 -6.74 -18.31 -14.01
CA GLU A 274 -7.07 -19.37 -14.97
C GLU A 274 -6.76 -18.98 -16.42
N LYS A 275 -7.16 -17.77 -16.82
CA LYS A 275 -7.03 -17.31 -18.21
C LYS A 275 -5.55 -17.14 -18.59
N LEU A 276 -4.75 -16.55 -17.71
CA LEU A 276 -3.33 -16.34 -17.94
C LEU A 276 -2.54 -17.65 -17.96
N ALA A 277 -2.87 -18.60 -17.07
CA ALA A 277 -2.26 -19.94 -17.07
C ALA A 277 -2.50 -20.70 -18.37
N ARG A 278 -3.68 -20.53 -19.00
CA ARG A 278 -3.97 -21.12 -20.32
C ARG A 278 -3.28 -20.37 -21.46
N ALA A 279 -3.17 -19.05 -21.37
CA ALA A 279 -2.62 -18.21 -22.43
C ALA A 279 -1.10 -18.29 -22.53
N VAL A 280 -0.40 -18.40 -21.40
CA VAL A 280 1.06 -18.45 -21.31
C VAL A 280 1.48 -19.71 -20.53
N PRO A 281 1.75 -20.83 -21.23
CA PRO A 281 2.22 -22.05 -20.59
C PRO A 281 3.50 -21.80 -19.78
N GLY A 282 3.52 -22.24 -18.52
CA GLY A 282 4.67 -22.07 -17.62
C GLY A 282 4.65 -20.78 -16.77
N ILE A 283 3.64 -19.91 -16.93
CA ILE A 283 3.46 -18.77 -16.03
C ILE A 283 3.31 -19.23 -14.57
N LYS A 284 4.01 -18.55 -13.65
CA LYS A 284 3.88 -18.75 -12.20
C LYS A 284 3.26 -17.52 -11.56
N PHE A 285 2.92 -17.63 -10.28
CA PHE A 285 2.44 -16.51 -9.48
C PHE A 285 3.28 -16.37 -8.22
N ASN A 286 3.78 -15.15 -7.96
CA ASN A 286 4.70 -14.87 -6.87
C ASN A 286 3.96 -14.78 -5.54
N GLY A 287 4.64 -15.21 -4.49
CA GLY A 287 4.12 -15.21 -3.12
C GLY A 287 2.80 -15.97 -2.99
N ARG A 288 1.82 -15.35 -2.35
CA ARG A 288 0.44 -15.89 -2.23
C ARG A 288 -0.52 -15.25 -3.23
N SER A 289 -0.02 -14.53 -4.23
CA SER A 289 -0.86 -13.66 -5.04
C SER A 289 -1.95 -14.36 -5.85
N SER A 290 -1.89 -15.67 -6.09
CA SER A 290 -2.97 -16.46 -6.71
C SER A 290 -3.88 -17.17 -5.69
N GLU A 291 -3.51 -17.18 -4.41
CA GLU A 291 -4.27 -17.80 -3.33
C GLU A 291 -5.45 -16.89 -2.93
N LYS A 292 -6.54 -17.51 -2.47
CA LYS A 292 -7.72 -16.78 -1.94
C LYS A 292 -7.47 -16.27 -0.51
N GLU A 293 -6.82 -17.07 0.32
CA GLU A 293 -6.51 -16.75 1.71
C GLU A 293 -5.10 -16.18 1.84
N GLY A 294 -4.90 -15.23 2.76
CA GLY A 294 -3.59 -14.62 3.01
C GLY A 294 -3.09 -13.72 1.87
N SER A 295 -3.96 -13.32 0.94
CA SER A 295 -3.62 -12.46 -0.19
C SER A 295 -4.70 -11.42 -0.47
N LEU A 296 -4.29 -10.21 -0.87
CA LEU A 296 -5.17 -9.16 -1.35
C LEU A 296 -5.93 -9.62 -2.61
N TYR A 297 -7.25 -9.43 -2.62
CA TYR A 297 -8.06 -9.65 -3.81
C TYR A 297 -7.77 -8.62 -4.93
N THR A 298 -7.09 -7.51 -4.61
CA THR A 298 -6.76 -6.43 -5.55
C THR A 298 -5.46 -6.66 -6.33
N VAL A 299 -4.63 -7.63 -5.95
CA VAL A 299 -3.28 -7.82 -6.52
C VAL A 299 -3.08 -9.25 -6.99
N LEU A 300 -2.54 -9.39 -8.21
CA LEU A 300 -2.03 -10.65 -8.76
C LEU A 300 -0.61 -10.42 -9.30
N SER A 301 0.36 -11.18 -8.79
CA SER A 301 1.76 -11.06 -9.15
C SER A 301 2.15 -12.23 -10.03
N ALA A 302 2.14 -12.03 -11.34
CA ALA A 302 2.51 -13.06 -12.30
C ALA A 302 4.02 -13.05 -12.56
N LEU A 303 4.56 -14.22 -12.93
CA LEU A 303 5.93 -14.41 -13.37
C LEU A 303 5.90 -15.10 -14.72
N LEU A 304 6.24 -14.34 -15.76
CA LEU A 304 6.32 -14.85 -17.12
C LEU A 304 7.55 -15.75 -17.26
N PRO A 305 7.45 -16.91 -17.94
CA PRO A 305 8.53 -17.90 -18.06
C PRO A 305 9.60 -17.50 -19.09
N TYR A 306 9.74 -16.21 -19.35
CA TYR A 306 10.71 -15.65 -20.29
C TYR A 306 11.11 -14.24 -19.86
N LYS A 307 12.31 -13.83 -20.27
CA LYS A 307 12.87 -12.52 -19.95
C LYS A 307 12.47 -11.51 -21.02
N ASN A 308 11.74 -10.50 -20.62
CA ASN A 308 11.31 -9.43 -21.50
C ASN A 308 11.29 -8.09 -20.75
N PRO A 309 12.38 -7.30 -20.82
CA PRO A 309 12.44 -5.99 -20.18
C PRO A 309 11.49 -4.95 -20.81
N LEU A 310 10.92 -5.23 -21.99
CA LEU A 310 10.03 -4.33 -22.73
C LEU A 310 8.54 -4.68 -22.61
N ILE A 311 8.18 -5.70 -21.81
CA ILE A 311 6.80 -6.19 -21.73
C ILE A 311 5.79 -5.08 -21.35
N GLY A 312 6.16 -4.18 -20.42
CA GLY A 312 5.31 -3.05 -20.05
C GLY A 312 5.01 -2.11 -21.23
N LEU A 313 6.03 -1.81 -22.05
CA LEU A 313 5.86 -0.98 -23.25
C LEU A 313 5.02 -1.70 -24.32
N GLN A 314 5.26 -2.99 -24.54
CA GLN A 314 4.49 -3.79 -25.50
C GLN A 314 3.02 -3.89 -25.13
N LEU A 315 2.71 -4.03 -23.83
CA LEU A 315 1.33 -4.02 -23.34
C LEU A 315 0.70 -2.63 -23.45
N ASP A 316 1.44 -1.55 -23.15
CA ASP A 316 0.95 -0.17 -23.32
C ASP A 316 0.65 0.17 -24.79
N MET A 317 1.48 -0.30 -25.73
CA MET A 317 1.20 -0.18 -27.17
C MET A 317 -0.07 -0.93 -27.59
N LYS A 318 -0.46 -1.98 -26.85
CA LYS A 318 -1.74 -2.69 -26.99
C LYS A 318 -2.86 -2.07 -26.15
N GLY A 319 -2.60 -0.93 -25.51
CA GLY A 319 -3.56 -0.16 -24.71
C GLY A 319 -3.79 -0.70 -23.29
N ILE A 320 -2.91 -1.55 -22.77
CA ILE A 320 -3.04 -2.19 -21.45
C ILE A 320 -1.98 -1.63 -20.49
N ALA A 321 -2.43 -0.90 -19.48
CA ALA A 321 -1.56 -0.39 -18.42
C ALA A 321 -1.42 -1.42 -17.29
N ILE A 322 -0.18 -1.80 -16.99
CA ILE A 322 0.19 -2.73 -15.91
C ILE A 322 1.52 -2.29 -15.30
N SER A 323 1.84 -2.73 -14.08
CA SER A 323 3.14 -2.48 -13.48
C SER A 323 4.09 -3.65 -13.67
N GLN A 324 5.35 -3.34 -13.97
CA GLN A 324 6.43 -4.31 -14.15
C GLN A 324 7.49 -4.08 -13.06
N GLY A 325 7.16 -4.34 -11.79
CA GLY A 325 8.07 -4.14 -10.66
C GLY A 325 8.73 -2.74 -10.63
N SER A 326 9.83 -2.57 -9.90
CA SER A 326 10.61 -1.32 -9.92
C SER A 326 11.49 -1.22 -11.17
N ALA A 327 10.87 -1.14 -12.34
CA ALA A 327 11.52 -0.65 -13.56
C ALA A 327 11.70 0.87 -13.42
N CYS A 328 12.82 1.29 -12.82
CA CYS A 328 13.26 2.68 -12.93
C CYS A 328 13.50 3.02 -14.40
N SER A 329 13.03 4.19 -14.80
CA SER A 329 13.05 4.81 -16.13
C SER A 329 14.45 5.17 -16.66
N SER A 330 15.51 4.49 -16.21
CA SER A 330 16.92 4.86 -16.47
C SER A 330 17.77 3.74 -17.10
N GLY A 331 17.17 2.79 -17.82
CA GLY A 331 17.92 1.86 -18.70
C GLY A 331 18.66 0.71 -18.03
N ALA A 332 18.61 0.57 -16.69
CA ALA A 332 19.07 -0.61 -15.98
C ALA A 332 17.99 -1.08 -15.00
N SER A 333 17.21 -2.08 -15.41
CA SER A 333 16.12 -2.65 -14.61
C SER A 333 16.67 -3.57 -13.52
N LYS A 334 16.94 -3.02 -12.33
CA LYS A 334 17.16 -3.86 -11.14
C LYS A 334 15.80 -4.38 -10.63
N PRO A 335 15.67 -5.68 -10.32
CA PRO A 335 14.45 -6.22 -9.72
C PRO A 335 14.09 -5.48 -8.43
N SER A 336 12.79 -5.41 -8.09
CA SER A 336 12.36 -4.80 -6.83
C SER A 336 12.89 -5.58 -5.65
N MET A 337 13.03 -4.91 -4.50
CA MET A 337 13.49 -5.57 -3.28
C MET A 337 12.55 -6.70 -2.87
N VAL A 338 11.25 -6.57 -3.14
CA VAL A 338 10.27 -7.66 -2.94
C VAL A 338 10.63 -8.85 -3.83
N MET A 339 10.80 -8.64 -5.13
CA MET A 339 11.14 -9.74 -6.06
C MET A 339 12.47 -10.41 -5.73
N MET A 340 13.48 -9.63 -5.32
CA MET A 340 14.78 -10.18 -4.87
C MET A 340 14.68 -11.06 -3.62
N MET A 341 13.59 -10.99 -2.85
CA MET A 341 13.39 -11.80 -1.65
C MET A 341 12.60 -13.09 -1.91
N VAL A 342 11.81 -13.14 -2.98
CA VAL A 342 10.89 -14.26 -3.27
C VAL A 342 11.27 -15.06 -4.51
N LEU A 343 12.11 -14.51 -5.40
CA LEU A 343 12.57 -15.19 -6.60
C LEU A 343 14.00 -15.74 -6.42
N SER A 344 14.27 -16.88 -7.06
CA SER A 344 15.64 -17.39 -7.19
C SER A 344 16.48 -16.53 -8.15
N GLU A 345 17.80 -16.70 -8.12
CA GLU A 345 18.71 -16.04 -9.07
C GLU A 345 18.36 -16.41 -10.53
N GLU A 346 18.06 -17.68 -10.78
CA GLU A 346 17.66 -18.21 -12.09
C GLU A 346 16.34 -17.58 -12.57
N GLU A 347 15.33 -17.46 -11.68
CA GLU A 347 14.07 -16.82 -12.01
C GLU A 347 14.25 -15.32 -12.29
N MET A 348 15.10 -14.63 -11.54
CA MET A 348 15.38 -13.22 -11.80
C MET A 348 16.10 -13.00 -13.13
N GLU A 349 16.94 -13.94 -13.57
CA GLU A 349 17.67 -13.87 -14.83
C GLU A 349 16.78 -14.17 -16.04
N HIS A 350 15.96 -15.23 -15.94
CA HIS A 350 15.22 -15.77 -17.09
C HIS A 350 13.72 -15.45 -17.12
N CYS A 351 13.15 -14.94 -16.03
CA CYS A 351 11.71 -14.64 -15.95
C CYS A 351 11.45 -13.13 -15.83
N THR A 352 10.18 -12.76 -16.06
CA THR A 352 9.72 -11.37 -15.95
C THR A 352 8.55 -11.24 -14.99
N PRO A 353 8.70 -10.53 -13.86
CA PRO A 353 7.60 -10.28 -12.95
C PRO A 353 6.65 -9.21 -13.51
N LEU A 354 5.36 -9.43 -13.35
CA LEU A 354 4.28 -8.53 -13.71
C LEU A 354 3.29 -8.41 -12.55
N ARG A 355 2.94 -7.19 -12.17
CA ARG A 355 1.89 -6.92 -11.19
C ARG A 355 0.64 -6.45 -11.89
N ILE A 356 -0.37 -7.31 -11.87
CA ILE A 356 -1.73 -6.99 -12.29
C ILE A 356 -2.49 -6.55 -11.04
N SER A 357 -3.23 -5.46 -11.13
CA SER A 357 -4.04 -4.99 -10.00
C SER A 357 -5.40 -4.42 -10.42
N PHE A 358 -6.41 -4.88 -9.71
CA PHE A 358 -7.82 -4.76 -10.09
C PHE A 358 -8.52 -3.66 -9.31
N SER A 359 -9.66 -3.22 -9.84
CA SER A 359 -10.65 -2.45 -9.10
C SER A 359 -12.05 -3.01 -9.36
N HIS A 360 -13.05 -2.45 -8.68
CA HIS A 360 -14.46 -2.78 -8.93
C HIS A 360 -14.93 -2.44 -10.37
N LEU A 361 -14.12 -1.70 -11.13
CA LEU A 361 -14.37 -1.37 -12.54
C LEU A 361 -13.77 -2.38 -13.53
N THR A 362 -12.87 -3.26 -13.07
CA THR A 362 -12.21 -4.23 -13.94
C THR A 362 -13.20 -5.31 -14.42
N THR A 363 -13.14 -5.66 -15.70
CA THR A 363 -14.03 -6.63 -16.33
C THR A 363 -13.30 -7.88 -16.82
N LYS A 364 -14.02 -8.98 -17.04
CA LYS A 364 -13.44 -10.19 -17.66
C LYS A 364 -12.89 -9.92 -19.07
N LYS A 365 -13.47 -8.98 -19.81
CA LYS A 365 -12.98 -8.57 -21.13
C LYS A 365 -11.59 -7.93 -21.06
N ASP A 366 -11.31 -7.17 -19.99
CA ASP A 366 -9.98 -6.60 -19.76
C ASP A 366 -8.94 -7.70 -19.56
N ILE A 367 -9.32 -8.76 -18.83
CA ILE A 367 -8.48 -9.93 -18.59
C ILE A 367 -8.30 -10.75 -19.88
N ASP A 368 -9.35 -10.91 -20.68
CA ASP A 368 -9.26 -11.58 -21.99
C ASP A 368 -8.26 -10.87 -22.91
N ALA A 369 -8.36 -9.55 -23.01
CA ALA A 369 -7.43 -8.75 -23.81
C ALA A 369 -5.99 -8.81 -23.28
N LEU A 370 -5.78 -8.81 -21.95
CA LEU A 370 -4.46 -9.03 -21.37
C LEU A 370 -3.90 -10.41 -21.74
N ALA A 371 -4.71 -11.46 -21.62
CA ALA A 371 -4.30 -12.82 -21.91
C ALA A 371 -3.95 -13.01 -23.39
N GLU A 372 -4.76 -12.46 -24.30
CA GLU A 372 -4.48 -12.46 -25.74
C GLU A 372 -3.19 -11.71 -26.08
N ALA A 373 -3.00 -10.53 -25.49
CA ALA A 373 -1.79 -9.74 -25.68
C ALA A 373 -0.53 -10.48 -25.20
N LEU A 374 -0.58 -11.09 -24.02
CA LEU A 374 0.52 -11.88 -23.47
C LEU A 374 0.79 -13.15 -24.28
N GLN A 375 -0.25 -13.83 -24.76
CA GLN A 375 -0.10 -14.99 -25.63
C GLN A 375 0.60 -14.62 -26.93
N GLU A 376 0.20 -13.52 -27.58
CA GLU A 376 0.86 -13.03 -28.80
C GLU A 376 2.33 -12.73 -28.55
N ILE A 377 2.66 -11.98 -27.49
CA ILE A 377 4.04 -11.62 -27.14
C ILE A 377 4.86 -12.88 -26.80
N SER A 378 4.26 -13.88 -26.13
CA SER A 378 4.98 -15.10 -25.73
C SER A 378 5.47 -15.93 -26.93
N LYS A 379 4.80 -15.84 -28.09
CA LYS A 379 5.18 -16.62 -29.29
C LYS A 379 6.57 -16.23 -29.81
N ASP A 380 6.95 -14.97 -29.68
CA ASP A 380 8.26 -14.48 -30.11
C ASP A 380 9.40 -15.15 -29.33
N PHE A 381 9.16 -15.51 -28.06
CA PHE A 381 10.17 -16.13 -27.18
C PHE A 381 10.19 -17.66 -27.23
N VAL A 382 9.07 -18.30 -27.60
CA VAL A 382 9.03 -19.75 -27.83
C VAL A 382 9.86 -20.12 -29.08
N ILE A 383 9.82 -19.27 -30.12
CA ILE A 383 10.57 -19.49 -31.37
C ILE A 383 12.09 -19.35 -31.15
N GLU A 384 12.53 -18.43 -30.28
CA GLU A 384 13.95 -18.25 -29.98
C GLU A 384 14.57 -19.48 -29.29
N ASN A 385 13.90 -20.07 -28.29
CA ASN A 385 14.41 -21.27 -27.61
C ASN A 385 14.54 -22.50 -28.54
N THR A 386 13.67 -22.61 -29.55
CA THR A 386 13.71 -23.73 -30.51
C THR A 386 14.89 -23.60 -31.51
N ASN A 387 15.35 -22.38 -31.77
CA ASN A 387 16.48 -22.13 -32.68
C ASN A 387 17.85 -22.22 -31.99
N VAL A 388 17.92 -22.20 -30.66
CA VAL A 388 19.17 -22.38 -29.90
C VAL A 388 19.55 -23.86 -29.80
N GLU A 389 18.58 -24.79 -29.78
CA GLU A 389 18.85 -26.24 -29.81
C GLU A 389 19.37 -26.75 -31.17
N HIS A 390 19.35 -25.92 -32.22
CA HIS A 390 19.83 -26.25 -33.56
C HIS A 390 21.14 -25.56 -33.96
N ARG A 391 21.91 -25.01 -33.00
CA ARG A 391 23.25 -24.45 -33.25
C ARG A 391 24.36 -25.20 -32.52
#